data_AF-A0A2V5X2P4-F1
#
_entry.id   AF-A0A2V5X2P4-F1
#
_cell.length_a   1.000
_cell.length_b   1.000
_cell.length_c   1.000
_cell.angle_alpha   90.00
_cell.angle_beta   90.00
_cell.angle_gamma   90.00
#
_symmetry.space_group_name_H-M   'P 1'
#
loop_
_entity.id
_entity.type
_entity.pdbx_description
1 polymer ?
#
loop_
_entity_poly.entity_id
_entity_poly.type
_entity_poly.pdbx_seq_one_letter_code
_entity_poly.pdbx_strand_id
1 'polypeptide(L)'
;MQSETNPLKLLRVILPIILTGLVCGLAGYRVGEQRQRRVTFAMIDGDFLSDFTALKSFRAGDTDGAIDRIETHAFMDATVLLYDPHAAHKALDMFIPQLVDYRHGYRANPSDWTPMERNLERLLSSRK
;
A
#
# COMPACT_ATOMS: atom_id res chain seq x y z
N MET A 1 -52.05 27.49 -14.57
CA MET A 1 -50.68 27.66 -15.10
C MET A 1 -49.99 26.30 -15.12
N GLN A 2 -50.20 25.51 -16.18
CA GLN A 2 -49.45 24.27 -16.42
C GLN A 2 -48.19 24.63 -17.19
N SER A 3 -47.03 24.38 -16.58
CA SER A 3 -45.73 24.52 -17.24
C SER A 3 -45.56 23.35 -18.22
N GLU A 4 -45.70 23.60 -19.52
CA GLU A 4 -45.30 22.65 -20.57
C GLU A 4 -43.78 22.47 -20.54
N THR A 5 -43.31 21.50 -19.77
CA THR A 5 -41.94 21.02 -19.85
C THR A 5 -41.76 20.27 -21.16
N ASN A 6 -41.37 21.01 -22.20
CA ASN A 6 -41.00 20.46 -23.49
C ASN A 6 -39.92 19.38 -23.30
N PRO A 7 -40.21 18.09 -23.57
CA PRO A 7 -39.30 16.98 -23.28
C PRO A 7 -37.96 17.11 -24.03
N LEU A 8 -37.98 17.77 -25.19
CA LEU A 8 -36.80 18.13 -25.98
C LEU A 8 -35.88 19.16 -25.27
N LYS A 9 -36.43 20.09 -24.49
CA LYS A 9 -35.62 21.04 -23.70
C LYS A 9 -35.00 20.37 -22.48
N LEU A 10 -35.75 19.48 -21.82
CA LEU A 10 -35.26 18.71 -20.68
C LEU A 10 -34.12 17.78 -21.09
N LEU A 11 -34.28 17.08 -22.22
CA LEU A 11 -33.26 16.18 -22.77
C LEU A 11 -31.99 16.93 -23.20
N ARG A 12 -32.12 18.13 -23.77
CA ARG A 12 -30.98 19.01 -24.09
C ARG A 12 -30.18 19.48 -22.89
N VAL A 13 -30.78 19.54 -21.69
CA VAL A 13 -30.10 19.98 -20.45
C VAL A 13 -29.53 18.78 -19.69
N ILE A 14 -30.25 17.67 -19.64
CA ILE A 14 -29.81 16.47 -18.90
C ILE A 14 -28.66 15.75 -19.61
N LEU A 15 -28.72 15.65 -20.95
CA LEU A 15 -27.69 14.97 -21.74
C LEU A 15 -26.27 15.52 -21.53
N PRO A 16 -26.00 16.84 -21.58
CA PRO A 16 -24.66 17.37 -21.33
C PRO A 16 -24.21 17.18 -19.88
N ILE A 17 -25.12 17.18 -18.90
CA ILE A 17 -24.78 16.91 -17.49
C ILE A 17 -24.27 15.48 -17.33
N ILE A 18 -24.98 14.50 -17.91
CA ILE A 18 -24.58 13.09 -17.89
C ILE A 18 -23.23 12.92 -18.60
N LEU A 19 -23.07 13.51 -19.80
CA LEU A 19 -21.82 13.43 -20.56
C LEU A 19 -20.64 14.04 -19.79
N THR A 20 -20.84 15.18 -19.14
CA THR A 20 -19.78 15.83 -18.35
C THR A 20 -19.40 14.96 -17.15
N GLY A 21 -20.37 14.37 -16.45
CA GLY A 21 -20.12 13.41 -15.36
C GLY A 21 -19.34 12.18 -15.83
N LEU A 22 -19.67 11.65 -17.00
CA LEU A 22 -19.02 10.48 -17.60
C LEU A 22 -17.57 10.79 -17.98
N VAL A 23 -17.31 11.95 -18.59
CA VAL A 23 -15.95 12.41 -18.94
C VAL A 23 -15.10 12.66 -17.70
N CYS A 24 -15.65 13.33 -16.68
CA CYS A 24 -14.96 13.55 -15.41
C CYS A 24 -14.64 12.22 -14.70
N GLY A 25 -15.58 11.28 -14.69
CA GLY A 25 -15.38 9.94 -14.14
C GLY A 25 -14.27 9.16 -14.87
N LEU A 26 -14.27 9.18 -16.21
CA LEU A 26 -13.25 8.54 -17.04
C LEU A 26 -11.86 9.17 -16.86
N ALA A 27 -11.79 10.49 -16.79
CA ALA A 27 -10.54 11.21 -16.55
C ALA A 27 -9.98 10.89 -15.16
N GLY A 28 -10.82 10.93 -14.12
CA GLY A 28 -10.44 10.55 -12.77
C GLY A 28 -9.97 9.09 -12.68
N TYR A 29 -10.67 8.17 -13.35
CA TYR A 29 -10.29 6.76 -13.40
C TYR A 29 -8.93 6.55 -14.06
N ARG A 30 -8.68 7.16 -15.23
CA ARG A 30 -7.39 7.05 -15.93
C ARG A 30 -6.24 7.66 -15.17
N VAL A 31 -6.44 8.81 -14.52
CA VAL A 31 -5.42 9.44 -13.66
C VAL A 31 -5.14 8.56 -12.45
N GLY A 32 -6.18 7.96 -11.85
CA GLY A 32 -6.04 6.99 -10.77
C GLY A 32 -5.22 5.77 -11.18
N GLU A 33 -5.54 5.17 -12.33
CA GLU A 33 -4.83 3.99 -12.85
C GLU A 33 -3.37 4.30 -13.19
N GLN A 34 -3.09 5.44 -13.82
CA GLN A 34 -1.70 5.87 -14.10
C GLN A 34 -0.91 6.14 -12.83
N ARG A 35 -1.55 6.72 -11.80
CA ARG A 35 -0.92 6.98 -10.51
C ARG A 35 -0.62 5.66 -9.78
N GLN A 36 -1.56 4.71 -9.78
CA GLN A 36 -1.34 3.37 -9.25
C GLN A 36 -0.17 2.69 -9.96
N ARG A 37 -0.14 2.66 -11.30
CA ARG A 37 0.98 2.07 -12.05
C ARG A 37 2.32 2.72 -11.69
N ARG A 38 2.41 4.05 -11.63
CA ARG A 38 3.66 4.73 -11.25
C ARG A 38 4.12 4.38 -9.84
N VAL A 39 3.20 4.33 -8.89
CA VAL A 39 3.51 3.95 -7.49
C VAL A 39 3.96 2.49 -7.44
N THR A 40 3.27 1.58 -8.14
CA THR A 40 3.64 0.16 -8.20
C THR A 40 5.00 -0.06 -8.83
N PHE A 41 5.33 0.60 -9.95
CA PHE A 41 6.66 0.48 -10.56
C PHE A 41 7.77 1.04 -9.67
N ALA A 42 7.54 2.19 -9.03
CA ALA A 42 8.51 2.76 -8.11
C ALA A 42 8.76 1.87 -6.88
N MET A 43 7.72 1.16 -6.39
CA MET A 43 7.84 0.18 -5.32
C MET A 43 8.65 -1.04 -5.79
N ILE A 44 8.28 -1.64 -6.93
CA ILE A 44 9.01 -2.80 -7.50
C ILE A 44 10.50 -2.49 -7.74
N ASP A 45 10.83 -1.31 -8.29
CA ASP A 45 12.22 -0.89 -8.51
C ASP A 45 12.97 -0.72 -7.19
N GLY A 46 12.31 -0.16 -6.17
CA GLY A 46 12.85 0.00 -4.82
C GLY A 46 13.13 -1.33 -4.14
N ASP A 47 12.17 -2.25 -4.20
CA ASP A 47 12.22 -3.58 -3.59
C ASP A 47 13.36 -4.40 -4.20
N PHE A 48 13.46 -4.42 -5.54
CA PHE A 48 14.55 -5.11 -6.25
C PHE A 48 15.93 -4.56 -5.88
N LEU A 49 16.09 -3.23 -5.82
CA LEU A 49 17.35 -2.60 -5.45
C LEU A 49 17.72 -2.87 -3.99
N SER A 50 16.74 -2.87 -3.09
CA SER A 50 16.93 -3.17 -1.67
C SER A 50 17.44 -4.60 -1.48
N ASP A 51 16.73 -5.58 -2.05
CA ASP A 51 17.06 -7.01 -1.93
C ASP A 51 18.39 -7.35 -2.60
N PHE A 52 18.64 -6.80 -3.79
CA PHE A 52 19.91 -7.01 -4.47
C PHE A 52 21.09 -6.41 -3.69
N THR A 53 20.89 -5.27 -3.04
CA THR A 53 21.91 -4.67 -2.17
C THR A 53 22.16 -5.53 -0.94
N ALA A 54 21.11 -6.03 -0.28
CA ALA A 54 21.25 -6.93 0.85
C ALA A 54 21.99 -8.23 0.45
N LEU A 55 21.68 -8.80 -0.71
CA LEU A 55 22.38 -9.97 -1.24
C LEU A 55 23.86 -9.68 -1.48
N LYS A 56 24.19 -8.50 -2.01
CA LYS A 56 25.58 -8.07 -2.20
C LYS A 56 26.31 -7.93 -0.86
N SER A 57 25.67 -7.36 0.15
CA SER A 57 26.21 -7.24 1.51
C SER A 57 26.49 -8.62 2.12
N PHE A 58 25.56 -9.57 2.02
CA PHE A 58 25.80 -10.95 2.45
C PHE A 58 27.02 -11.58 1.77
N ARG A 59 27.15 -11.40 0.44
CA ARG A 59 28.30 -11.93 -0.32
C ARG A 59 29.62 -11.24 0.04
N ALA A 60 29.56 -10.00 0.52
CA ALA A 60 30.71 -9.25 1.00
C ALA A 60 31.09 -9.56 2.46
N GLY A 61 30.29 -10.37 3.17
CA GLY A 61 30.48 -10.69 4.58
C GLY A 61 29.91 -9.66 5.55
N ASP A 62 29.20 -8.64 5.04
CA ASP A 62 28.45 -7.67 5.85
C ASP A 62 27.06 -8.23 6.16
N THR A 63 27.02 -9.18 7.09
CA THR A 63 25.79 -9.89 7.47
C THR A 63 24.82 -8.97 8.21
N ASP A 64 25.32 -8.14 9.13
CA ASP A 64 24.48 -7.27 9.96
C ASP A 64 23.80 -6.18 9.11
N GLY A 65 24.54 -5.54 8.20
CA GLY A 65 23.97 -4.57 7.27
C GLY A 65 22.99 -5.18 6.26
N ALA A 66 23.21 -6.45 5.89
CA ALA A 66 22.26 -7.19 5.05
C ALA A 66 20.97 -7.55 5.80
N ILE A 67 21.07 -7.97 7.05
CA ILE A 67 19.93 -8.26 7.92
C ILE A 67 19.09 -7.00 8.13
N ASP A 68 19.71 -5.89 8.50
CA ASP A 68 19.00 -4.61 8.75
C ASP A 68 18.20 -4.14 7.52
N ARG A 69 18.75 -4.31 6.32
CA ARG A 69 18.05 -3.99 5.07
C ARG A 69 16.85 -4.90 4.82
N ILE A 70 17.01 -6.20 5.01
CA ILE A 70 15.91 -7.15 4.82
C ILE A 70 14.82 -6.94 5.87
N GLU A 71 15.19 -6.72 7.12
CA GLU A 71 14.25 -6.40 8.20
C GLU A 71 13.46 -5.13 7.86
N THR A 72 14.16 -4.06 7.44
CA THR A 72 13.52 -2.81 7.06
C THR A 72 12.52 -3.00 5.92
N HIS A 73 12.92 -3.72 4.87
CA HIS A 73 12.06 -4.01 3.72
C HIS A 73 10.85 -4.85 4.13
N ALA A 74 11.06 -5.97 4.83
CA ALA A 74 10.00 -6.88 5.24
C ALA A 74 9.00 -6.22 6.23
N PHE A 75 9.49 -5.39 7.15
CA PHE A 75 8.61 -4.69 8.10
C PHE A 75 7.83 -3.56 7.45
N MET A 76 8.41 -2.88 6.45
CA MET A 76 7.69 -1.90 5.65
C MET A 76 6.54 -2.57 4.88
N ASP A 77 6.82 -3.66 4.18
CA ASP A 77 5.79 -4.40 3.43
C ASP A 77 4.69 -4.93 4.34
N ALA A 78 5.06 -5.51 5.49
CA ALA A 78 4.09 -5.94 6.49
C ALA A 78 3.23 -4.77 6.97
N THR A 79 3.82 -3.59 7.17
CA THR A 79 3.08 -2.37 7.57
C THR A 79 2.09 -1.95 6.48
N VAL A 80 2.49 -1.96 5.21
CA VAL A 80 1.61 -1.61 4.08
C VAL A 80 0.45 -2.60 3.96
N LEU A 81 0.74 -3.90 4.03
CA LEU A 81 -0.27 -4.95 3.94
C LEU A 81 -1.23 -4.95 5.13
N LEU A 82 -0.75 -4.59 6.33
CA LEU A 82 -1.60 -4.51 7.52
C LEU A 82 -2.42 -3.22 7.62
N TYR A 83 -2.06 -2.17 6.87
CA TYR A 83 -2.69 -0.86 6.94
C TYR A 83 -4.16 -0.88 6.51
N ASP A 84 -4.53 -1.71 5.53
CA ASP A 84 -5.92 -1.90 5.14
C ASP A 84 -6.58 -3.01 5.98
N PRO A 85 -7.49 -2.68 6.91
CA PRO A 85 -8.18 -3.67 7.74
C PRO A 85 -9.22 -4.49 6.96
N HIS A 86 -9.60 -4.07 5.74
CA HIS A 86 -10.60 -4.73 4.90
C HIS A 86 -9.97 -5.62 3.82
N ALA A 87 -8.66 -5.49 3.58
CA ALA A 87 -7.96 -6.35 2.65
C ALA A 87 -7.72 -7.74 3.28
N ALA A 88 -8.40 -8.74 2.72
CA ALA A 88 -8.23 -10.13 3.13
C ALA A 88 -6.90 -10.70 2.60
N HIS A 89 -5.83 -10.48 3.35
CA HIS A 89 -4.50 -11.01 3.02
C HIS A 89 -4.28 -12.36 3.70
N LYS A 90 -4.94 -13.43 3.21
CA LYS A 90 -4.78 -14.80 3.77
C LYS A 90 -3.31 -15.24 3.91
N ALA A 91 -2.45 -14.83 2.97
CA ALA A 91 -1.03 -15.07 3.06
C ALA A 91 -0.41 -14.35 4.28
N LEU A 92 -0.70 -13.07 4.44
CA LEU A 92 -0.21 -12.25 5.56
C LEU A 92 -0.67 -12.83 6.90
N ASP A 93 -1.93 -13.26 7.03
CA ASP A 93 -2.45 -13.82 8.29
C ASP A 93 -1.66 -15.07 8.73
N MET A 94 -1.19 -15.89 7.79
CA MET A 94 -0.30 -17.04 8.07
C MET A 94 1.13 -16.62 8.45
N PHE A 95 1.57 -15.43 8.01
CA PHE A 95 2.89 -14.90 8.31
C PHE A 95 2.93 -14.06 9.59
N ILE A 96 1.80 -13.51 10.07
CA ILE A 96 1.73 -12.68 11.28
C ILE A 96 2.40 -13.37 12.50
N PRO A 97 2.10 -14.64 12.83
CA PRO A 97 2.74 -15.30 13.97
C PRO A 97 4.27 -15.36 13.82
N GLN A 98 4.76 -15.70 12.62
CA GLN A 98 6.20 -15.79 12.34
C GLN A 98 6.89 -14.43 12.45
N LEU A 99 6.23 -13.36 12.00
CA LEU A 99 6.73 -11.99 12.11
C LEU A 99 6.81 -11.55 13.58
N VAL A 100 5.81 -11.87 14.38
CA VAL A 100 5.78 -11.60 15.82
C VAL A 100 6.90 -12.38 16.53
N ASP A 101 7.03 -13.67 16.25
CA ASP A 101 8.07 -14.53 16.83
C ASP A 101 9.48 -14.03 16.47
N TYR A 102 9.71 -13.70 15.20
CA TYR A 102 10.99 -13.14 14.75
C TYR A 102 11.33 -11.84 15.48
N ARG A 103 10.37 -10.90 15.58
CA ARG A 103 10.60 -9.63 16.28
C ARG A 103 10.87 -9.84 17.77
N HIS A 104 10.18 -10.76 18.44
CA HIS A 104 10.47 -11.07 19.83
C HIS A 104 11.85 -11.72 20.01
N GLY A 105 12.34 -12.48 19.02
CA GLY A 105 13.66 -13.12 19.06
C GLY A 105 14.82 -12.17 18.76
N TYR A 106 14.65 -11.24 17.81
CA TYR A 106 15.77 -10.47 17.23
C TYR A 106 15.61 -8.94 17.33
N ARG A 107 14.39 -8.43 17.56
CA ARG A 107 14.06 -6.99 17.63
C ARG A 107 13.22 -6.66 18.88
N ALA A 108 13.58 -7.23 20.03
CA ALA A 108 12.76 -7.18 21.24
C ALA A 108 12.78 -5.84 21.98
N ASN A 109 13.78 -4.99 21.74
CA ASN A 109 14.00 -3.77 22.52
C ASN A 109 13.26 -2.54 21.91
N PRO A 110 12.20 -2.02 22.56
CA PRO A 110 11.41 -0.94 21.98
C PRO A 110 12.13 0.41 21.88
N SER A 111 13.23 0.62 22.61
CA SER A 111 14.02 1.86 22.50
C SER A 111 14.64 2.03 21.12
N ASP A 112 14.96 0.91 20.46
CA ASP A 112 15.74 0.86 19.22
C ASP A 112 14.82 0.83 17.99
N TRP A 113 13.50 0.78 18.24
CA TRP A 113 12.51 0.71 17.18
C TRP A 113 12.41 2.02 16.42
N THR A 114 12.56 1.90 15.12
CA THR A 114 12.24 2.93 14.15
C THR A 114 10.75 3.32 14.23
N PRO A 115 10.35 4.51 13.75
CA PRO A 115 8.94 4.89 13.69
C PRO A 115 8.06 3.88 12.93
N MET A 116 8.62 3.24 11.90
CA MET A 116 7.96 2.17 11.14
C MET A 116 7.69 0.94 12.03
N GLU A 117 8.69 0.45 12.76
CA GLU A 117 8.52 -0.72 13.65
C GLU A 117 7.49 -0.47 14.75
N ARG A 118 7.43 0.76 15.28
CA ARG A 118 6.39 1.15 16.25
C ARG A 118 5.00 1.16 15.61
N ASN A 119 4.90 1.61 14.35
CA ASN A 119 3.63 1.57 13.63
C ASN A 119 3.21 0.12 13.31
N LEU A 120 4.15 -0.74 12.93
CA LEU A 120 3.92 -2.17 12.74
C LEU A 120 3.38 -2.81 14.03
N GLU A 121 3.99 -2.53 15.18
CA GLU A 121 3.52 -3.03 16.49
C GLU A 121 2.08 -2.62 16.79
N ARG A 122 1.73 -1.37 16.49
CA ARG A 122 0.37 -0.86 16.67
C ARG A 122 -0.63 -1.60 15.78
N LEU A 123 -0.26 -1.85 14.52
CA LEU A 123 -1.10 -2.59 13.57
C LEU A 123 -1.28 -4.06 13.97
N LEU A 124 -0.20 -4.73 14.38
CA LEU A 124 -0.24 -6.11 14.86
C LEU A 124 -1.09 -6.25 16.13
N SER A 125 -0.93 -5.32 17.08
CA SER A 125 -1.71 -5.30 18.31
C SER A 125 -3.21 -5.06 18.07
N SER A 126 -3.58 -4.32 17.02
CA SER A 126 -4.99 -4.09 16.68
C SER A 126 -5.71 -5.29 16.06
N ARG A 127 -4.98 -6.35 15.70
CA ARG A 127 -5.51 -7.59 15.11
C ARG A 127 -5.55 -8.78 16.08
N LYS A 128 -5.09 -8.59 17.33
CA LYS A 128 -5.26 -9.56 18.42
C LYS A 128 -6.68 -9.45 19.00
#